data_AF-A0A811U1V2-F1
#
_entry.id   AF-A0A811U1V2-F1
#
_cell.length_a   1.000
_cell.length_b   1.000
_cell.length_c   1.000
_cell.angle_alpha   90.00
_cell.angle_beta   90.00
_cell.angle_gamma   90.00
#
_symmetry.space_group_name_H-M   'P 1'
#
loop_
_entity.id
_entity.type
_entity.pdbx_description
1 polymer ?
#
loop_
_entity_poly.entity_id
_entity_poly.type
_entity_poly.pdbx_seq_one_letter_code
_entity_poly.pdbx_strand_id
1 'polypeptide(L)'
;MDREVETLNSAQQQEMDSKIKQLDITTTPDDINNLLAQQYSTQNYIRQRYESELQAKRGHQRNEYRNWITSQVGKIFESSPATTPLGNRSSMFISQQPSMEESFTIHLGSQLKHMHNIRILSADVTDLCSPLHVDESLNGLNMALGLYSSSLCGVVVLTPSIQAQANKSIIKNANMSTEFHFDQIDDQLEKIEKQIFTLSVNDSPTPSMQSYNSATNGSGVGDISMPNNNGSGTSSSGGSPTKTATTKLKTGDFFITKHSNLSQSHVIFHLISDEPINSPSEINSRHPVILGLRNILKTASRHDVTTLTIPALLRHEMSEDMTVQWCMRRAELVFKCAKGFMIESASWGGAELSTLQLLLPHDISEELFTTLAGMVPNVFRVANPKILVDSNK
;
A
#
# COMPACT_ATOMS: atom_id res chain seq x y z
N MET A 1 -7.84 -28.06 19.08
CA MET A 1 -8.66 -26.98 18.52
C MET A 1 -9.88 -27.58 17.83
N ASP A 2 -9.72 -28.27 16.71
CA ASP A 2 -10.83 -28.86 15.96
C ASP A 2 -11.68 -29.83 16.80
N ARG A 3 -11.03 -30.69 17.60
CA ARG A 3 -11.73 -31.63 18.50
C ARG A 3 -12.63 -30.97 19.56
N GLU A 4 -12.25 -29.81 20.08
CA GLU A 4 -13.03 -29.12 21.13
C GLU A 4 -14.22 -28.37 20.52
N VAL A 5 -14.04 -27.80 19.32
CA VAL A 5 -15.13 -27.17 18.56
C VAL A 5 -16.10 -28.21 18.02
N GLU A 6 -15.61 -29.35 17.51
CA GLU A 6 -16.44 -30.46 17.04
C GLU A 6 -17.27 -31.09 18.17
N THR A 7 -16.67 -31.30 19.34
CA THR A 7 -17.39 -31.83 20.50
C THR A 7 -18.43 -30.85 21.02
N LEU A 8 -18.14 -29.54 21.05
CA LEU A 8 -19.10 -28.53 21.42
C LEU A 8 -20.26 -28.43 20.42
N ASN A 9 -19.97 -28.43 19.11
CA ASN A 9 -21.01 -28.42 18.07
C ASN A 9 -21.87 -29.69 18.12
N SER A 10 -21.27 -30.86 18.32
CA SER A 10 -22.00 -32.12 18.45
C SER A 10 -22.90 -32.14 19.68
N ALA A 11 -22.43 -31.64 20.82
CA ALA A 11 -23.22 -31.51 22.04
C ALA A 11 -24.39 -30.52 21.86
N GLN A 12 -24.13 -29.35 21.27
CA GLN A 12 -25.15 -28.33 20.99
C GLN A 12 -26.21 -28.83 20.00
N GLN A 13 -25.81 -29.61 18.99
CA GLN A 13 -26.73 -30.23 18.04
C GLN A 13 -27.62 -31.28 18.72
N GLN A 14 -27.04 -32.15 19.55
CA GLN A 14 -27.82 -33.17 20.29
C GLN A 14 -28.81 -32.54 21.28
N GLU A 15 -28.40 -31.47 21.95
CA GLU A 15 -29.25 -30.72 22.88
C GLU A 15 -30.41 -30.04 22.14
N MET A 16 -30.13 -29.41 20.99
CA MET A 16 -31.14 -28.79 20.14
C MET A 16 -32.11 -29.84 19.57
N ASP A 17 -31.62 -30.96 19.06
CA ASP A 17 -32.44 -32.05 18.51
C ASP A 17 -33.36 -32.67 19.58
N SER A 18 -32.87 -32.77 20.81
CA SER A 18 -33.66 -33.25 21.96
C SER A 18 -34.79 -32.29 22.31
N LYS A 19 -34.48 -30.98 22.37
CA LYS A 19 -35.45 -29.92 22.68
C LYS A 19 -36.48 -29.72 21.58
N ILE A 20 -36.08 -29.86 20.32
CA ILE A 20 -36.99 -29.84 19.17
C ILE A 20 -37.94 -31.05 19.20
N LYS A 21 -37.47 -32.25 19.56
CA LYS A 21 -38.33 -33.44 19.70
C LYS A 21 -39.36 -33.32 20.82
N GLN A 22 -39.17 -32.38 21.75
CA GLN A 22 -40.04 -32.13 22.90
C GLN A 22 -40.90 -30.85 22.74
N LEU A 23 -40.83 -30.21 21.56
CA LEU A 23 -41.74 -29.13 21.17
C LEU A 23 -43.19 -29.59 21.33
N ASP A 24 -44.04 -28.70 21.85
CA ASP A 24 -45.47 -28.92 22.08
C ASP A 24 -45.85 -29.98 23.13
N ILE A 25 -44.86 -30.63 23.77
CA ILE A 25 -45.09 -31.61 24.85
C ILE A 25 -44.63 -31.06 26.21
N THR A 26 -43.39 -30.56 26.30
CA THR A 26 -42.79 -30.06 27.56
C THR A 26 -41.92 -28.83 27.38
N THR A 27 -41.60 -28.43 26.14
CA THR A 27 -40.73 -27.30 25.82
C THR A 27 -41.47 -26.29 24.96
N THR A 28 -41.35 -25.01 25.31
CA THR A 28 -41.98 -23.91 24.56
C THR A 28 -41.04 -23.33 23.49
N PRO A 29 -41.57 -22.62 22.48
CA PRO A 29 -40.74 -21.91 21.49
C PRO A 29 -39.78 -20.89 22.13
N ASP A 30 -40.20 -20.24 23.23
CA ASP A 30 -39.35 -19.29 23.97
C ASP A 30 -38.16 -19.98 24.65
N ASP A 31 -38.34 -21.21 25.14
CA ASP A 31 -37.24 -22.01 25.70
C ASP A 31 -36.19 -22.37 24.65
N ILE A 32 -36.60 -22.57 23.39
CA ILE A 32 -35.69 -22.84 22.27
C ILE A 32 -34.93 -21.58 21.87
N ASN A 33 -35.59 -20.43 21.83
CA ASN A 33 -34.92 -19.15 21.59
C ASN A 33 -33.91 -18.82 22.70
N ASN A 34 -34.26 -19.09 23.96
CA ASN A 34 -33.33 -18.93 25.10
C ASN A 34 -32.14 -19.88 25.00
N LEU A 35 -32.37 -21.14 24.60
CA LEU A 35 -31.30 -22.11 24.35
C LEU A 35 -30.37 -21.64 23.22
N LEU A 36 -30.93 -21.18 22.11
CA LEU A 36 -30.15 -20.62 20.99
C LEU A 36 -29.32 -19.42 21.42
N ALA A 37 -29.89 -18.51 22.21
CA ALA A 37 -29.17 -17.38 22.77
C ALA A 37 -28.01 -17.83 23.68
N GLN A 38 -28.23 -18.86 24.50
CA GLN A 38 -27.20 -19.44 25.36
C GLN A 38 -26.09 -20.14 24.55
N GLN A 39 -26.45 -20.91 23.53
CA GLN A 39 -25.50 -21.57 22.63
C GLN A 39 -24.66 -20.55 21.85
N TYR A 40 -25.30 -19.50 21.33
CA TYR A 40 -24.62 -18.39 20.66
C TYR A 40 -23.67 -17.64 21.60
N SER A 41 -24.11 -17.36 22.84
CA SER A 41 -23.26 -16.75 23.86
C SER A 41 -22.05 -17.63 24.20
N THR A 42 -22.25 -18.94 24.29
CA THR A 42 -21.19 -19.92 24.58
C THR A 42 -20.18 -19.99 23.42
N GLN A 43 -20.65 -20.06 22.17
CA GLN A 43 -19.78 -20.01 20.99
C GLN A 43 -18.99 -18.71 20.92
N ASN A 44 -19.63 -17.56 21.16
CA ASN A 44 -18.95 -16.27 21.17
C ASN A 44 -17.89 -16.18 22.28
N TYR A 45 -18.18 -16.68 23.47
CA TYR A 45 -17.22 -16.73 24.57
C TYR A 45 -15.98 -17.58 24.20
N ILE A 46 -16.20 -18.75 23.62
CA ILE A 46 -15.11 -19.64 23.17
C ILE A 46 -14.28 -18.98 22.07
N ARG A 47 -14.95 -18.35 21.09
CA ARG A 47 -14.28 -17.60 20.02
C ARG A 47 -13.42 -16.48 20.58
N GLN A 48 -13.94 -15.67 21.49
CA GLN A 48 -13.19 -14.58 22.14
C GLN A 48 -12.00 -15.11 22.94
N ARG A 49 -12.17 -16.23 23.67
CA ARG A 49 -11.07 -16.87 24.39
C ARG A 49 -9.95 -17.29 23.42
N TYR A 50 -10.29 -17.95 22.31
CA TYR A 50 -9.28 -18.37 21.33
C TYR A 50 -8.65 -17.21 20.59
N GLU A 51 -9.42 -16.16 20.28
CA GLU A 51 -8.88 -14.94 19.71
C GLU A 51 -7.87 -14.28 20.67
N SER A 52 -8.19 -14.23 21.96
CA SER A 52 -7.26 -13.74 22.99
C SER A 52 -6.00 -14.61 23.10
N GLU A 53 -6.13 -15.94 23.04
CA GLU A 53 -4.98 -16.85 23.10
C GLU A 53 -4.09 -16.70 21.86
N LEU A 54 -4.68 -16.60 20.67
CA LEU A 54 -3.96 -16.37 19.43
C LEU A 54 -3.22 -15.02 19.44
N GLN A 55 -3.87 -13.96 19.92
CA GLN A 55 -3.24 -12.65 20.07
C GLN A 55 -2.06 -12.70 21.06
N ALA A 56 -2.21 -13.41 22.19
CA ALA A 56 -1.13 -13.60 23.15
C ALA A 56 0.06 -14.35 22.53
N LYS A 57 -0.19 -15.41 21.77
CA LYS A 57 0.86 -16.17 21.06
C LYS A 57 1.56 -15.34 20.01
N ARG A 58 0.82 -14.58 19.18
CA ARG A 58 1.39 -13.65 18.20
C ARG A 58 2.26 -12.58 18.88
N GLY A 59 1.79 -12.03 20.00
CA GLY A 59 2.56 -11.06 20.79
C GLY A 59 3.87 -11.65 21.35
N HIS A 60 3.83 -12.89 21.82
CA HIS A 60 5.03 -13.59 22.29
C HIS A 60 6.04 -13.80 21.16
N GLN A 61 5.59 -14.34 20.02
CA GLN A 61 6.43 -14.56 18.83
C GLN A 61 7.07 -13.26 18.34
N ARG A 62 6.29 -12.17 18.28
CA ARG A 62 6.79 -10.84 17.91
C ARG A 62 7.90 -10.36 18.86
N ASN A 63 7.73 -10.54 20.16
CA ASN A 63 8.71 -10.14 21.16
C ASN A 63 9.98 -11.01 21.11
N GLU A 64 9.82 -12.32 20.97
CA GLU A 64 10.95 -13.25 20.80
C GLU A 64 11.76 -12.92 19.55
N TYR A 65 11.07 -12.66 18.43
CA TYR A 65 11.71 -12.28 17.17
C TYR A 65 12.50 -10.97 17.31
N ARG A 66 11.92 -9.95 17.97
CA ARG A 66 12.63 -8.70 18.28
C ARG A 66 13.90 -8.93 19.10
N ASN A 67 13.80 -9.72 20.17
CA ASN A 67 14.94 -10.01 21.04
C ASN A 67 16.02 -10.79 20.29
N TRP A 68 15.61 -11.75 19.46
CA TRP A 68 16.49 -12.53 18.62
C TRP A 68 17.26 -11.64 17.62
N ILE A 69 16.58 -10.78 16.86
CA ILE A 69 17.25 -9.84 15.92
C ILE A 69 18.23 -8.94 16.67
N THR A 70 17.79 -8.35 17.78
CA THR A 70 18.62 -7.42 18.55
C THR A 70 19.88 -8.11 19.08
N SER A 71 19.74 -9.35 19.58
CA SER A 71 20.86 -10.18 20.02
C SER A 71 21.80 -10.54 18.88
N GLN A 72 21.25 -10.96 17.73
CA GLN A 72 22.03 -11.37 16.58
C GLN A 72 22.84 -10.21 15.99
N VAL A 73 22.21 -9.05 15.82
CA VAL A 73 22.88 -7.84 15.35
C VAL A 73 23.95 -7.39 16.36
N GLY A 74 23.66 -7.44 17.66
CA GLY A 74 24.65 -7.13 18.71
C GLY A 74 25.92 -7.99 18.61
N LYS A 75 25.77 -9.31 18.45
CA LYS A 75 26.91 -10.24 18.25
C LYS A 75 27.71 -9.93 16.97
N ILE A 76 27.02 -9.51 15.91
CA ILE A 76 27.65 -9.16 14.63
C ILE A 76 28.47 -7.86 14.78
N PHE A 77 27.95 -6.85 15.47
CA PHE A 77 28.70 -5.63 15.79
C PHE A 77 29.95 -5.89 16.65
N GLU A 78 29.89 -6.87 17.56
CA GLU A 78 31.05 -7.25 18.39
C GLU A 78 32.13 -8.02 17.60
N SER A 79 31.75 -8.79 16.59
CA SER A 79 32.64 -9.66 15.81
C SER A 79 33.25 -9.00 14.56
N SER A 80 32.65 -7.94 14.04
CA SER A 80 33.18 -7.19 12.90
C SER A 80 33.13 -5.68 13.18
N PRO A 81 34.22 -5.07 13.68
CA PRO A 81 34.34 -3.62 13.78
C PRO A 81 34.67 -3.03 12.40
N ALA A 82 33.84 -3.30 11.39
CA ALA A 82 33.94 -2.56 10.14
C ALA A 82 33.52 -1.11 10.43
N THR A 83 34.47 -0.20 10.28
CA THR A 83 34.30 1.25 10.40
C THR A 83 33.06 1.73 9.66
N THR A 84 31.96 1.96 10.38
CA THR A 84 30.83 2.71 9.89
C THR A 84 31.00 4.14 10.40
N PRO A 85 31.20 5.14 9.51
CA PRO A 85 31.13 6.52 9.96
C PRO A 85 29.70 6.74 10.46
N LEU A 86 29.60 7.17 11.71
CA LEU A 86 28.41 7.36 12.53
C LEU A 86 27.35 8.34 11.95
N GLY A 87 27.44 8.69 10.66
CA GLY A 87 26.62 9.69 9.99
C GLY A 87 25.84 9.22 8.76
N ASN A 88 26.00 7.97 8.29
CA ASN A 88 25.29 7.50 7.09
C ASN A 88 24.47 6.23 7.38
N ARG A 89 23.33 6.39 8.06
CA ARG A 89 22.39 5.28 8.34
C ARG A 89 21.89 4.59 7.07
N SER A 90 21.95 5.26 5.91
CA SER A 90 21.45 4.77 4.62
C SER A 90 22.33 3.70 3.96
N SER A 91 23.59 3.52 4.38
CA SER A 91 24.52 2.60 3.71
C SER A 91 24.51 1.16 4.26
N MET A 92 23.71 0.87 5.30
CA MET A 92 23.63 -0.48 5.89
C MET A 92 22.54 -1.38 5.27
N PHE A 93 21.70 -0.86 4.38
CA PHE A 93 20.46 -1.53 3.96
C PHE A 93 20.51 -2.19 2.57
N ILE A 94 21.63 -2.10 1.85
CA ILE A 94 21.75 -2.67 0.50
C ILE A 94 23.16 -3.21 0.31
N SER A 95 23.31 -4.54 0.31
CA SER A 95 24.56 -5.20 -0.11
C SER A 95 24.35 -6.35 -1.11
N GLN A 96 23.28 -6.32 -1.90
CA GLN A 96 23.41 -6.84 -3.26
C GLN A 96 23.88 -5.66 -4.07
N GLN A 97 25.15 -5.66 -4.52
CA GLN A 97 25.62 -4.67 -5.46
C GLN A 97 24.74 -4.79 -6.71
N PRO A 98 23.84 -3.83 -6.99
CA PRO A 98 23.30 -3.74 -8.34
C PRO A 98 24.54 -3.48 -9.22
N SER A 99 24.67 -4.16 -10.35
CA SER A 99 25.81 -3.93 -11.25
C SER A 99 25.96 -2.46 -11.64
N MET A 100 24.86 -1.70 -11.55
CA MET A 100 24.75 -0.30 -11.93
C MET A 100 24.04 0.49 -10.81
N GLU A 101 24.83 1.13 -9.94
CA GLU A 101 24.38 2.01 -8.87
C GLU A 101 25.25 3.27 -8.79
N GLU A 102 24.63 4.44 -8.66
CA GLU A 102 25.29 5.69 -8.31
C GLU A 102 24.56 6.40 -7.15
N SER A 103 25.31 7.09 -6.29
CA SER A 103 24.76 7.84 -5.16
C SER A 103 25.26 9.27 -5.14
N PHE A 104 24.37 10.20 -4.82
CA PHE A 104 24.59 11.64 -4.81
C PHE A 104 24.15 12.22 -3.47
N THR A 105 24.99 13.07 -2.89
CA THR A 105 24.57 13.89 -1.73
C THR A 105 24.15 15.25 -2.22
N ILE A 106 22.89 15.62 -1.98
CA ILE A 106 22.35 16.93 -2.35
C ILE A 106 21.99 17.72 -1.10
N HIS A 107 22.00 19.05 -1.22
CA HIS A 107 21.56 19.94 -0.17
C HIS A 107 20.41 20.80 -0.70
N LEU A 108 19.28 20.77 0.01
CA LEU A 108 18.05 21.48 -0.34
C LEU A 108 17.68 22.53 0.73
N GLY A 109 16.86 23.52 0.34
CA GLY A 109 16.36 24.58 1.22
C GLY A 109 17.19 25.88 1.23
N SER A 110 16.67 26.92 1.87
CA SER A 110 17.40 28.19 2.04
C SER A 110 18.68 27.95 2.85
N GLN A 111 19.82 28.33 2.31
CA GLN A 111 21.16 28.09 2.88
C GLN A 111 21.63 26.63 2.91
N LEU A 112 21.09 25.74 2.06
CA LEU A 112 21.60 24.36 1.93
C LEU A 112 21.54 23.53 3.22
N LYS A 113 20.58 23.80 4.11
CA LYS A 113 20.51 23.18 5.45
C LYS A 113 20.11 21.70 5.45
N HIS A 114 19.37 21.23 4.44
CA HIS A 114 18.82 19.87 4.46
C HIS A 114 19.59 18.96 3.52
N MET A 115 20.37 18.04 4.09
CA MET A 115 21.14 17.05 3.34
C MET A 115 20.26 15.84 3.02
N HIS A 116 20.19 15.49 1.74
CA HIS A 116 19.45 14.32 1.26
C HIS A 116 20.38 13.45 0.42
N ASN A 117 20.21 12.13 0.51
CA ASN A 117 20.90 11.18 -0.35
C ASN A 117 19.98 10.76 -1.50
N ILE A 118 20.43 10.93 -2.74
CA ILE A 118 19.76 10.40 -3.91
C ILE A 118 20.59 9.26 -4.45
N ARG A 119 19.99 8.08 -4.53
CA ARG A 119 20.60 6.90 -5.16
C ARG A 119 19.85 6.58 -6.43
N ILE A 120 20.57 6.27 -7.51
CA ILE A 120 19.99 5.70 -8.72
C ILE A 120 20.55 4.29 -8.89
N LEU A 121 19.68 3.32 -9.13
CA LEU A 121 20.08 1.92 -9.30
C LEU A 121 19.23 1.24 -10.37
N SER A 122 19.83 0.24 -11.01
CA SER A 122 19.14 -0.72 -11.88
C SER A 122 18.89 -2.02 -11.13
N ALA A 123 17.63 -2.40 -10.94
CA ALA A 123 17.26 -3.66 -10.28
C ALA A 123 15.84 -4.08 -10.63
N ASP A 124 15.51 -5.35 -10.43
CA ASP A 124 14.11 -5.79 -10.50
C ASP A 124 13.38 -5.39 -9.21
N VAL A 125 12.17 -4.85 -9.37
CA VAL A 125 11.26 -4.56 -8.26
C VAL A 125 10.94 -5.81 -7.44
N THR A 126 10.97 -7.00 -8.06
CA THR A 126 10.73 -8.26 -7.34
C THR A 126 11.87 -8.63 -6.39
N ASP A 127 13.11 -8.24 -6.70
CA ASP A 127 14.28 -8.47 -5.85
C ASP A 127 14.23 -7.61 -4.58
N LEU A 128 13.74 -6.37 -4.71
CA LEU A 128 13.47 -5.48 -3.57
C LEU A 128 12.37 -6.02 -2.64
N CYS A 129 11.53 -6.91 -3.16
CA CYS A 129 10.44 -7.57 -2.45
C CYS A 129 10.73 -9.07 -2.26
N SER A 130 12.00 -9.49 -2.22
CA SER A 130 12.37 -10.88 -1.93
C SER A 130 12.14 -11.21 -0.45
N PRO A 131 11.90 -12.48 -0.09
CA PRO A 131 11.72 -12.87 1.31
C PRO A 131 12.97 -12.56 2.15
N LEU A 132 12.76 -12.10 3.38
CA LEU A 132 13.81 -11.62 4.29
C LEU A 132 14.93 -12.64 4.56
N HIS A 133 14.58 -13.93 4.55
CA HIS A 133 15.46 -15.03 4.96
C HIS A 133 15.87 -15.96 3.81
N VAL A 134 15.85 -15.49 2.55
CA VAL A 134 16.32 -16.30 1.41
C VAL A 134 17.82 -16.57 1.49
N ASP A 135 18.59 -15.62 2.02
CA ASP A 135 20.04 -15.71 2.13
C ASP A 135 20.43 -15.48 3.60
N GLU A 136 21.46 -16.18 4.10
CA GLU A 136 22.09 -15.90 5.42
C GLU A 136 22.78 -14.51 5.47
N SER A 137 22.61 -13.70 4.43
CA SER A 137 23.16 -12.36 4.30
C SER A 137 22.66 -11.41 5.40
N LEU A 138 23.54 -10.49 5.80
CA LEU A 138 23.28 -9.48 6.83
C LEU A 138 22.14 -8.50 6.46
N ASN A 139 21.78 -8.42 5.18
CA ASN A 139 20.79 -7.49 4.67
C ASN A 139 19.41 -7.72 5.28
N GLY A 140 19.01 -8.98 5.43
CA GLY A 140 17.74 -9.32 6.07
C GLY A 140 17.68 -8.89 7.53
N LEU A 141 18.77 -9.07 8.29
CA LEU A 141 18.82 -8.66 9.70
C LEU A 141 18.79 -7.13 9.86
N ASN A 142 19.50 -6.39 9.00
CA ASN A 142 19.48 -4.93 9.03
C ASN A 142 18.08 -4.39 8.67
N MET A 143 17.45 -4.91 7.61
CA MET A 143 16.08 -4.54 7.26
C MET A 143 15.11 -4.83 8.42
N ALA A 144 15.19 -6.00 9.02
CA ALA A 144 14.34 -6.35 10.16
C ALA A 144 14.58 -5.47 11.39
N LEU A 145 15.82 -5.00 11.62
CA LEU A 145 16.13 -4.01 12.65
C LEU A 145 15.54 -2.62 12.30
N GLY A 146 15.45 -2.31 11.01
CA GLY A 146 14.81 -1.12 10.46
C GLY A 146 13.42 -0.86 11.06
N LEU A 147 12.60 -1.92 11.20
CA LEU A 147 11.27 -1.87 11.83
C LEU A 147 11.25 -1.33 13.25
N TYR A 148 12.32 -1.53 14.02
CA TYR A 148 12.43 -1.09 15.41
C TYR A 148 13.22 0.22 15.55
N SER A 149 13.54 0.85 14.43
CA SER A 149 14.36 2.04 14.35
C SER A 149 13.59 3.20 13.70
N SER A 150 14.26 4.33 13.52
CA SER A 150 13.71 5.48 12.78
C SER A 150 14.06 5.45 11.29
N SER A 151 14.39 4.29 10.72
CA SER A 151 14.78 4.15 9.31
C SER A 151 13.86 3.21 8.55
N LEU A 152 12.59 3.59 8.43
CA LEU A 152 11.63 2.86 7.62
C LEU A 152 11.91 3.05 6.13
N CYS A 153 11.66 1.98 5.37
CA CYS A 153 11.94 1.85 3.94
C CYS A 153 10.65 1.53 3.21
N GLY A 154 10.37 2.23 2.13
CA GLY A 154 9.23 1.96 1.26
C GLY A 154 9.60 1.87 -0.21
N VAL A 155 8.79 1.14 -0.97
CA VAL A 155 8.95 0.98 -2.42
C VAL A 155 7.64 1.27 -3.13
N VAL A 156 7.71 1.95 -4.27
CA VAL A 156 6.56 2.22 -5.12
C VAL A 156 6.50 1.22 -6.25
N VAL A 157 5.41 0.46 -6.31
CA VAL A 157 5.17 -0.57 -7.32
C VAL A 157 3.97 -0.15 -8.16
N LEU A 158 4.15 -0.12 -9.48
CA LEU A 158 3.06 0.13 -10.42
C LEU A 158 2.16 -1.10 -10.54
N THR A 159 0.85 -0.89 -10.40
CA THR A 159 -0.17 -1.93 -10.45
C THR A 159 -1.26 -1.53 -11.45
N PRO A 160 -1.70 -2.42 -12.34
CA PRO A 160 -2.79 -2.10 -13.28
C PRO A 160 -4.15 -2.05 -12.57
N SER A 161 -5.03 -1.11 -12.96
CA SER A 161 -6.37 -0.94 -12.36
C SER A 161 -7.26 -2.16 -12.52
N ILE A 162 -7.03 -2.97 -13.56
CA ILE A 162 -7.83 -4.17 -13.84
C ILE A 162 -7.62 -5.22 -12.75
N GLN A 163 -6.43 -5.28 -12.14
CA GLN A 163 -6.12 -6.30 -11.15
C GLN A 163 -6.45 -5.85 -9.74
N ALA A 164 -6.39 -4.54 -9.41
CA ALA A 164 -6.63 -3.99 -8.06
C ALA A 164 -5.99 -4.81 -6.91
N GLN A 165 -4.97 -5.58 -7.24
CA GLN A 165 -4.30 -6.56 -6.39
C GLN A 165 -2.82 -6.43 -6.65
N ALA A 166 -2.05 -6.60 -5.57
CA ALA A 166 -0.59 -6.57 -5.65
C ALA A 166 -0.08 -7.57 -6.68
N ASN A 167 1.10 -7.29 -7.25
CA ASN A 167 1.74 -8.21 -8.18
C ASN A 167 1.87 -9.61 -7.57
N LYS A 168 1.50 -10.64 -8.33
CA LYS A 168 1.51 -12.05 -7.89
C LYS A 168 2.88 -12.49 -7.36
N SER A 169 3.98 -11.97 -7.92
CA SER A 169 5.33 -12.25 -7.44
C SER A 169 5.56 -11.72 -6.02
N ILE A 170 5.08 -10.50 -5.73
CA ILE A 170 5.18 -9.89 -4.41
C ILE A 170 4.33 -10.66 -3.39
N ILE A 171 3.10 -11.03 -3.75
CA ILE A 171 2.23 -11.86 -2.89
C ILE A 171 2.92 -13.19 -2.59
N LYS A 172 3.46 -13.85 -3.61
CA LYS A 172 4.20 -15.11 -3.45
C LYS A 172 5.38 -14.94 -2.50
N ASN A 173 6.21 -13.92 -2.70
CA ASN A 173 7.38 -13.67 -1.87
C ASN A 173 7.01 -13.36 -0.42
N ALA A 174 5.99 -12.52 -0.20
CA ALA A 174 5.47 -12.21 1.13
C ALA A 174 4.89 -13.46 1.82
N ASN A 175 4.39 -14.44 1.07
CA ASN A 175 3.89 -15.71 1.63
C ASN A 175 4.97 -16.81 1.79
N MET A 176 6.22 -16.58 1.35
CA MET A 176 7.32 -17.52 1.58
C MET A 176 7.90 -17.47 3.00
N SER A 177 7.59 -16.42 3.76
CA SER A 177 8.08 -16.25 5.12
C SER A 177 6.98 -15.74 6.06
N THR A 178 7.10 -16.07 7.34
CA THR A 178 6.08 -15.69 8.33
C THR A 178 6.12 -14.20 8.61
N GLU A 179 4.96 -13.55 8.51
CA GLU A 179 4.76 -12.17 8.92
C GLU A 179 4.48 -12.10 10.43
N PHE A 180 5.36 -11.43 11.19
CA PHE A 180 5.28 -11.36 12.66
C PHE A 180 4.69 -10.04 13.20
N HIS A 181 4.61 -9.00 12.37
CA HIS A 181 4.28 -7.63 12.79
C HIS A 181 2.97 -7.11 12.21
N PHE A 182 2.61 -7.57 11.03
CA PHE A 182 1.44 -7.15 10.28
C PHE A 182 0.50 -8.33 10.01
N ASP A 183 -0.64 -8.07 9.37
CA ASP A 183 -1.48 -9.15 8.85
C ASP A 183 -0.81 -9.76 7.61
N GLN A 184 -1.14 -11.00 7.26
CA GLN A 184 -0.65 -11.58 6.01
C GLN A 184 -1.12 -10.76 4.81
N ILE A 185 -0.37 -10.81 3.71
CA ILE A 185 -0.66 -10.00 2.53
C ILE A 185 -2.08 -10.23 2.01
N ASP A 186 -2.57 -11.46 2.05
CA ASP A 186 -3.92 -11.82 1.61
C ASP A 186 -5.00 -11.14 2.48
N ASP A 187 -4.83 -11.15 3.80
CA ASP A 187 -5.73 -10.46 4.75
C ASP A 187 -5.69 -8.94 4.56
N GLN A 188 -4.50 -8.38 4.30
CA GLN A 188 -4.36 -6.95 4.01
C GLN A 188 -5.12 -6.58 2.74
N LEU A 189 -5.00 -7.38 1.67
CA LEU A 189 -5.71 -7.15 0.41
C LEU A 189 -7.22 -7.27 0.58
N GLU A 190 -7.71 -8.24 1.34
CA GLU A 190 -9.15 -8.37 1.63
C GLU A 190 -9.69 -7.15 2.39
N LYS A 191 -8.94 -6.65 3.38
CA LYS A 191 -9.31 -5.42 4.11
C LYS A 191 -9.32 -4.21 3.20
N ILE A 192 -8.34 -4.09 2.30
CA ILE A 192 -8.25 -3.00 1.32
C ILE A 192 -9.44 -3.06 0.35
N GLU A 193 -9.80 -4.24 -0.15
CA GLU A 193 -10.96 -4.41 -1.03
C GLU A 193 -12.27 -3.99 -0.33
N LYS A 194 -12.47 -4.40 0.93
CA LYS A 194 -13.61 -3.96 1.75
C LYS A 194 -13.63 -2.45 1.95
N GLN A 195 -12.47 -1.82 2.15
CA GLN A 195 -12.37 -0.36 2.28
C GLN A 195 -12.73 0.35 0.97
N ILE A 196 -12.22 -0.13 -0.17
CA ILE A 196 -12.54 0.39 -1.50
C ILE A 196 -14.05 0.28 -1.76
N PHE A 197 -14.67 -0.85 -1.41
CA PHE A 197 -16.11 -1.03 -1.53
C PHE A 197 -16.90 -0.07 -0.63
N THR A 198 -16.45 0.17 0.60
CA THR A 198 -17.14 1.08 1.52
C THR A 198 -17.08 2.53 1.02
N LEU A 199 -15.94 2.94 0.46
CA LEU A 199 -15.76 4.29 -0.09
C LEU A 199 -16.68 4.56 -1.28
N SER A 200 -16.99 3.55 -2.09
CA SER A 200 -17.85 3.74 -3.26
C SER A 200 -19.34 3.81 -2.99
N VAL A 201 -19.80 3.11 -1.96
CA VAL A 201 -21.18 3.23 -1.50
C VAL A 201 -21.44 4.66 -1.02
N ASN A 202 -20.46 5.30 -0.38
CA ASN A 202 -20.56 6.67 0.12
C ASN A 202 -20.45 7.75 -0.98
N ASP A 203 -19.87 7.43 -2.14
CA ASP A 203 -19.74 8.32 -3.30
C ASP A 203 -20.97 8.27 -4.24
N SER A 204 -21.96 7.44 -3.93
CA SER A 204 -23.23 7.44 -4.64
C SER A 204 -24.02 8.72 -4.29
N PRO A 205 -24.41 9.56 -5.26
CA PRO A 205 -25.09 10.81 -4.94
C PRO A 205 -26.43 10.48 -4.28
N THR A 206 -26.59 10.93 -3.04
CA THR A 206 -27.90 11.06 -2.41
C THR A 206 -28.83 11.78 -3.40
N PRO A 207 -29.99 11.20 -3.77
CA PRO A 207 -30.98 11.99 -4.48
C PRO A 207 -31.37 13.13 -3.56
N SER A 208 -31.08 14.36 -3.97
CA SER A 208 -31.53 15.56 -3.30
C SER A 208 -33.04 15.43 -3.07
N MET A 209 -33.46 15.26 -1.82
CA MET A 209 -34.86 15.45 -1.44
C MET A 209 -35.22 16.88 -1.84
N GLN A 210 -35.97 16.99 -2.94
CA GLN A 210 -36.68 18.21 -3.29
C GLN A 210 -37.58 18.55 -2.10
N SER A 211 -37.25 19.66 -1.46
CA SER A 211 -38.10 20.32 -0.47
C SER A 211 -39.43 20.68 -1.12
N TYR A 212 -40.47 19.90 -0.82
CA TYR A 212 -41.85 20.30 -1.05
C TYR A 212 -42.17 21.46 -0.11
N ASN A 213 -42.19 22.68 -0.64
CA ASN A 213 -42.91 23.78 -0.03
C ASN A 213 -44.30 23.85 -0.65
N SER A 214 -45.28 23.45 0.14
CA SER A 214 -46.69 23.72 -0.08
C SER A 214 -46.96 25.23 0.03
N ALA A 215 -47.52 25.82 -1.02
CA ALA A 215 -48.33 27.03 -0.91
C ALA A 215 -49.51 26.95 -1.87
N THR A 216 -50.68 26.85 -1.26
CA THR A 216 -52.04 26.91 -1.78
C THR A 216 -52.34 28.21 -2.53
N ASN A 217 -52.94 28.12 -3.74
CA ASN A 217 -54.30 28.58 -4.08
C ASN A 217 -54.47 28.86 -5.59
N GLY A 218 -55.60 28.40 -6.14
CA GLY A 218 -56.30 29.12 -7.21
C GLY A 218 -56.57 28.37 -8.51
N SER A 219 -57.65 27.59 -8.51
CA SER A 219 -58.70 27.56 -9.56
C SER A 219 -58.39 27.07 -10.98
N GLY A 220 -59.11 26.01 -11.42
CA GLY A 220 -59.38 25.82 -12.86
C GLY A 220 -59.59 24.39 -13.36
N VAL A 221 -60.73 23.78 -13.03
CA VAL A 221 -61.60 22.95 -13.90
C VAL A 221 -61.01 21.79 -14.74
N GLY A 222 -61.49 20.57 -14.42
CA GLY A 222 -61.96 19.58 -15.41
C GLY A 222 -61.00 18.47 -15.84
N ASP A 223 -61.15 17.26 -15.32
CA ASP A 223 -61.95 16.19 -15.93
C ASP A 223 -61.67 14.84 -15.25
N ILE A 224 -62.69 13.99 -15.30
CA ILE A 224 -62.90 12.74 -14.59
C ILE A 224 -62.35 11.58 -15.43
N SER A 225 -61.57 10.67 -14.83
CA SER A 225 -61.79 9.21 -14.98
C SER A 225 -60.64 8.35 -14.43
N MET A 226 -61.04 7.38 -13.61
CA MET A 226 -60.42 6.08 -13.35
C MET A 226 -61.60 5.09 -13.31
N PRO A 227 -61.41 3.76 -13.35
CA PRO A 227 -60.27 2.94 -13.78
C PRO A 227 -60.71 1.84 -14.78
N ASN A 228 -59.78 1.12 -15.43
CA ASN A 228 -60.03 -0.31 -15.65
C ASN A 228 -58.77 -1.16 -15.83
N ASN A 229 -58.89 -2.39 -15.35
CA ASN A 229 -57.90 -3.43 -15.21
C ASN A 229 -57.96 -4.43 -16.39
N ASN A 230 -56.92 -5.28 -16.48
CA ASN A 230 -56.74 -6.50 -17.28
C ASN A 230 -56.32 -6.40 -18.75
N GLY A 231 -55.23 -7.12 -19.08
CA GLY A 231 -55.02 -7.67 -20.42
C GLY A 231 -53.56 -7.94 -20.80
N SER A 232 -53.05 -9.11 -20.40
CA SER A 232 -51.85 -9.81 -20.87
C SER A 232 -51.47 -9.64 -22.36
N GLY A 233 -50.17 -9.47 -22.65
CA GLY A 233 -49.61 -9.58 -24.01
C GLY A 233 -48.13 -9.23 -24.13
N THR A 234 -47.27 -10.23 -23.91
CA THR A 234 -45.86 -10.39 -24.31
C THR A 234 -45.23 -9.39 -25.30
N SER A 235 -44.08 -8.79 -24.93
CA SER A 235 -42.87 -8.75 -25.79
C SER A 235 -41.62 -8.26 -25.03
N SER A 236 -40.59 -9.10 -25.07
CA SER A 236 -39.13 -8.80 -25.14
C SER A 236 -38.58 -7.52 -24.49
N SER A 237 -37.66 -7.68 -23.53
CA SER A 237 -36.29 -7.13 -23.61
C SER A 237 -35.49 -7.46 -22.35
N GLY A 238 -34.16 -7.47 -22.53
CA GLY A 238 -33.19 -8.11 -21.64
C GLY A 238 -33.10 -7.55 -20.23
N GLY A 239 -32.76 -8.45 -19.32
CA GLY A 239 -32.32 -8.16 -17.96
C GLY A 239 -31.24 -9.14 -17.57
N SER A 240 -30.05 -9.02 -18.17
CA SER A 240 -28.85 -9.63 -17.61
C SER A 240 -28.67 -9.10 -16.18
N PRO A 241 -28.24 -9.91 -15.19
CA PRO A 241 -28.00 -9.41 -13.85
C PRO A 241 -26.94 -8.32 -13.99
N THR A 242 -27.31 -7.10 -13.61
CA THR A 242 -26.44 -5.93 -13.58
C THR A 242 -25.21 -6.32 -12.76
N LYS A 243 -24.08 -6.50 -13.44
CA LYS A 243 -22.77 -6.58 -12.81
C LYS A 243 -22.68 -5.39 -11.86
N THR A 244 -22.64 -5.69 -10.58
CA THR A 244 -22.36 -4.73 -9.52
C THR A 244 -21.19 -3.89 -9.98
N ALA A 245 -21.40 -2.58 -10.07
CA ALA A 245 -20.35 -1.65 -10.42
C ALA A 245 -19.33 -1.65 -9.29
N THR A 246 -18.35 -2.56 -9.36
CA THR A 246 -17.17 -2.50 -8.52
C THR A 246 -16.46 -1.22 -8.92
N THR A 247 -16.41 -0.25 -8.01
CA THR A 247 -15.54 0.91 -8.15
C THR A 247 -14.11 0.42 -8.33
N LYS A 248 -13.64 0.56 -9.56
CA LYS A 248 -12.26 0.29 -9.90
C LYS A 248 -11.44 1.50 -9.46
N LEU A 249 -10.34 1.23 -8.76
CA LEU A 249 -9.31 2.24 -8.53
C LEU A 249 -8.95 2.89 -9.87
N LYS A 250 -8.74 4.20 -9.88
CA LYS A 250 -8.40 4.95 -11.08
C LYS A 250 -6.88 5.13 -11.14
N THR A 251 -6.38 5.34 -12.35
CA THR A 251 -4.98 5.74 -12.55
C THR A 251 -4.63 6.95 -11.68
N GLY A 252 -3.55 6.84 -10.90
CA GLY A 252 -3.12 7.84 -9.92
C GLY A 252 -3.54 7.55 -8.48
N ASP A 253 -4.54 6.68 -8.25
CA ASP A 253 -4.85 6.18 -6.91
C ASP A 253 -3.74 5.22 -6.45
N PHE A 254 -3.63 4.98 -5.14
CA PHE A 254 -2.71 3.99 -4.62
C PHE A 254 -3.26 3.36 -3.34
N PHE A 255 -2.79 2.14 -3.05
CA PHE A 255 -3.02 1.46 -1.77
C PHE A 255 -1.69 1.02 -1.18
N ILE A 256 -1.69 0.65 0.10
CA ILE A 256 -0.48 0.37 0.87
C ILE A 256 -0.57 -1.03 1.47
N THR A 257 0.50 -1.81 1.33
CA THR A 257 0.69 -3.05 2.10
C THR A 257 1.95 -2.95 2.94
N LYS A 258 1.96 -3.57 4.13
CA LYS A 258 3.03 -3.47 5.12
C LYS A 258 3.63 -4.84 5.38
N HIS A 259 4.94 -4.89 5.53
CA HIS A 259 5.70 -6.15 5.60
C HIS A 259 6.84 -6.02 6.61
N SER A 260 7.04 -7.05 7.43
CA SER A 260 8.25 -7.24 8.23
C SER A 260 9.15 -8.34 7.68
N ASN A 261 8.67 -9.04 6.67
CA ASN A 261 9.21 -10.30 6.18
C ASN A 261 9.80 -10.21 4.76
N LEU A 262 9.99 -8.98 4.26
CA LEU A 262 10.64 -8.68 2.98
C LEU A 262 12.02 -8.07 3.19
N SER A 263 12.95 -8.37 2.28
CA SER A 263 14.38 -8.11 2.41
C SER A 263 14.78 -6.63 2.30
N GLN A 264 14.02 -5.80 1.57
CA GLN A 264 14.39 -4.40 1.33
C GLN A 264 13.25 -3.38 1.51
N SER A 265 12.07 -3.81 1.94
CA SER A 265 10.91 -2.93 2.07
C SER A 265 10.05 -3.26 3.28
N HIS A 266 9.66 -2.22 4.02
CA HIS A 266 8.69 -2.30 5.09
C HIS A 266 7.27 -1.95 4.62
N VAL A 267 7.18 -1.09 3.60
CA VAL A 267 5.93 -0.50 3.13
C VAL A 267 5.94 -0.49 1.61
N ILE A 268 4.97 -1.14 0.99
CA ILE A 268 4.80 -1.14 -0.47
C ILE A 268 3.64 -0.23 -0.82
N PHE A 269 3.92 0.80 -1.61
CA PHE A 269 2.92 1.66 -2.22
C PHE A 269 2.56 1.14 -3.60
N HIS A 270 1.35 0.62 -3.76
CA HIS A 270 0.85 0.09 -5.03
C HIS A 270 0.18 1.23 -5.80
N LEU A 271 0.93 1.89 -6.67
CA LEU A 271 0.45 3.01 -7.48
C LEU A 271 -0.27 2.49 -8.72
N ILE A 272 -1.52 2.92 -8.89
CA ILE A 272 -2.35 2.48 -9.99
C ILE A 272 -1.97 3.20 -11.28
N SER A 273 -1.58 2.44 -12.29
CA SER A 273 -1.14 2.94 -13.60
C SER A 273 -1.60 2.01 -14.72
N ASP A 274 -2.49 2.50 -15.58
CA ASP A 274 -3.04 1.75 -16.73
C ASP A 274 -2.34 2.05 -18.06
N GLU A 275 -1.11 2.57 -18.02
CA GLU A 275 -0.47 2.99 -19.26
C GLU A 275 -0.23 1.79 -20.18
N PRO A 276 -0.79 1.79 -21.41
CA PRO A 276 -0.71 0.65 -22.31
C PRO A 276 0.74 0.36 -22.70
N ILE A 277 1.11 -0.92 -22.75
CA ILE A 277 2.49 -1.38 -23.00
C ILE A 277 2.97 -0.95 -24.40
N ASN A 278 2.07 -0.95 -25.38
CA ASN A 278 2.37 -0.76 -26.81
C ASN A 278 2.12 0.67 -27.33
N SER A 279 1.81 1.62 -26.44
CA SER A 279 1.59 3.02 -26.83
C SER A 279 1.92 3.95 -25.65
N PRO A 280 3.21 4.26 -25.45
CA PRO A 280 3.62 5.11 -24.34
C PRO A 280 2.95 6.48 -24.45
N SER A 281 2.15 6.81 -23.45
CA SER A 281 1.41 8.07 -23.42
C SER A 281 2.36 9.22 -23.10
N GLU A 282 2.16 10.38 -23.72
CA GLU A 282 2.86 11.59 -23.31
C GLU A 282 2.35 12.03 -21.93
N ILE A 283 3.17 11.77 -20.91
CA ILE A 283 2.88 12.16 -19.54
C ILE A 283 3.46 13.55 -19.26
N ASN A 284 2.65 14.42 -18.67
CA ASN A 284 3.04 15.73 -18.17
C ASN A 284 2.91 15.81 -16.64
N SER A 285 3.27 16.96 -16.06
CA SER A 285 3.27 17.16 -14.61
C SER A 285 1.90 17.10 -13.93
N ARG A 286 0.81 17.21 -14.71
CA ARG A 286 -0.58 17.11 -14.23
C ARG A 286 -1.17 15.72 -14.40
N HIS A 287 -0.41 14.77 -14.95
CA HIS A 287 -0.88 13.42 -15.16
C HIS A 287 -1.21 12.74 -13.81
N PRO A 288 -2.32 11.98 -13.69
CA PRO A 288 -2.74 11.40 -12.42
C PRO A 288 -1.68 10.54 -11.74
N VAL A 289 -0.86 9.78 -12.50
CA VAL A 289 0.25 8.98 -11.93
C VAL A 289 1.32 9.85 -11.26
N ILE A 290 1.62 11.03 -11.82
CA ILE A 290 2.61 11.97 -11.22
C ILE A 290 2.04 12.60 -9.96
N LEU A 291 0.74 12.95 -9.96
CA LEU A 291 0.04 13.43 -8.78
C LEU A 291 -0.05 12.34 -7.70
N GLY A 292 -0.31 11.09 -8.08
CA GLY A 292 -0.29 9.92 -7.22
C GLY A 292 1.08 9.70 -6.59
N LEU A 293 2.16 9.79 -7.37
CA LEU A 293 3.52 9.73 -6.87
C LEU A 293 3.83 10.85 -5.85
N ARG A 294 3.38 12.09 -6.12
CA ARG A 294 3.52 13.20 -5.17
C ARG A 294 2.74 12.93 -3.87
N ASN A 295 1.54 12.35 -3.96
CA ASN A 295 0.76 11.96 -2.80
C ASN A 295 1.43 10.82 -2.01
N ILE A 296 2.08 9.88 -2.69
CA ILE A 296 2.87 8.82 -2.04
C ILE A 296 4.06 9.43 -1.30
N LEU A 297 4.84 10.32 -1.93
CA LEU A 297 5.95 11.04 -1.29
C LEU A 297 5.49 11.76 -0.02
N LYS A 298 4.34 12.44 -0.10
CA LYS A 298 3.71 13.11 1.06
C LYS A 298 3.30 12.13 2.15
N THR A 299 2.70 11.01 1.77
CA THR A 299 2.25 9.98 2.71
C THR A 299 3.45 9.32 3.40
N ALA A 300 4.49 8.99 2.64
CA ALA A 300 5.75 8.43 3.14
C ALA A 300 6.39 9.35 4.19
N SER A 301 6.57 10.64 3.90
CA SER A 301 7.12 11.61 4.86
C SER A 301 6.25 11.80 6.10
N ARG A 302 4.92 11.79 5.95
CA ARG A 302 3.98 11.90 7.10
C ARG A 302 4.03 10.69 8.04
N HIS A 303 4.48 9.54 7.53
CA HIS A 303 4.58 8.28 8.28
C HIS A 303 6.04 7.87 8.54
N ASP A 304 6.96 8.84 8.55
CA ASP A 304 8.38 8.67 8.88
C ASP A 304 9.11 7.59 8.04
N VAL A 305 8.67 7.41 6.79
CA VAL A 305 9.40 6.60 5.81
C VAL A 305 10.59 7.41 5.31
N THR A 306 11.76 7.09 5.84
CA THR A 306 13.01 7.84 5.57
C THR A 306 13.70 7.45 4.27
N THR A 307 13.47 6.24 3.77
CA THR A 307 14.00 5.75 2.50
C THR A 307 12.85 5.38 1.60
N LEU A 308 12.74 5.99 0.43
CA LEU A 308 11.68 5.68 -0.53
C LEU A 308 12.25 5.39 -1.91
N THR A 309 11.90 4.23 -2.45
CA THR A 309 12.29 3.79 -3.79
C THR A 309 11.14 4.02 -4.77
N ILE A 310 11.39 4.84 -5.79
CA ILE A 310 10.40 5.23 -6.80
C ILE A 310 10.84 4.79 -8.20
N PRO A 311 9.93 4.31 -9.07
CA PRO A 311 10.26 3.92 -10.44
C PRO A 311 10.50 5.18 -11.28
N ALA A 312 11.75 5.42 -11.68
CA ALA A 312 12.16 6.65 -12.38
C ALA A 312 11.50 6.80 -13.76
N LEU A 313 11.18 5.70 -14.43
CA LEU A 313 10.51 5.71 -15.75
C LEU A 313 9.00 5.48 -15.66
N LEU A 314 8.46 5.24 -14.45
CA LEU A 314 7.09 4.74 -14.26
C LEU A 314 6.82 3.47 -15.11
N ARG A 315 7.84 2.60 -15.21
CA ARG A 315 7.81 1.25 -15.80
C ARG A 315 8.77 0.35 -15.02
N HIS A 316 8.52 -0.96 -15.05
CA HIS A 316 9.37 -1.97 -14.38
C HIS A 316 10.26 -2.75 -15.36
N GLU A 317 9.97 -2.69 -16.66
CA GLU A 317 10.68 -3.37 -17.76
C GLU A 317 10.85 -2.38 -18.91
N MET A 318 11.92 -2.52 -19.70
CA MET A 318 12.10 -1.77 -20.93
C MET A 318 11.26 -2.36 -22.07
N SER A 319 10.69 -1.51 -22.91
CA SER A 319 10.04 -1.92 -24.16
C SER A 319 10.68 -1.26 -25.36
N GLU A 320 10.51 -1.84 -26.55
CA GLU A 320 11.10 -1.34 -27.80
C GLU A 320 10.68 0.11 -28.14
N ASP A 321 9.50 0.53 -27.66
CA ASP A 321 8.96 1.88 -27.87
C ASP A 321 9.63 2.94 -26.97
N MET A 322 10.40 2.53 -25.96
CA MET A 322 11.05 3.43 -24.99
C MET A 322 12.37 3.98 -25.52
N THR A 323 12.29 4.89 -26.49
CA THR A 323 13.48 5.59 -27.01
C THR A 323 14.28 6.31 -25.91
N VAL A 324 15.57 6.55 -26.14
CA VAL A 324 16.44 7.31 -25.22
C VAL A 324 15.81 8.66 -24.85
N GLN A 325 15.28 9.40 -25.82
CA GLN A 325 14.64 10.69 -25.57
C GLN A 325 13.40 10.57 -24.70
N TRP A 326 12.60 9.51 -24.88
CA TRP A 326 11.45 9.24 -24.04
C TRP A 326 11.88 9.00 -22.60
N CYS A 327 12.88 8.14 -22.38
CA CYS A 327 13.41 7.83 -21.06
C CYS A 327 13.93 9.09 -20.35
N MET A 328 14.70 9.93 -21.06
CA MET A 328 15.21 11.20 -20.54
C MET A 328 14.08 12.13 -20.10
N ARG A 329 13.07 12.38 -20.96
CA ARG A 329 11.94 13.27 -20.62
C ARG A 329 11.14 12.74 -19.44
N ARG A 330 10.92 11.42 -19.39
CA ARG A 330 10.14 10.74 -18.34
C ARG A 330 10.85 10.78 -17.00
N ALA A 331 12.13 10.42 -16.96
CA ALA A 331 12.96 10.50 -15.77
C ALA A 331 13.06 11.95 -15.27
N GLU A 332 13.26 12.91 -16.17
CA GLU A 332 13.31 14.33 -15.81
C GLU A 332 12.02 14.78 -15.12
N LEU A 333 10.86 14.34 -15.62
CA LEU A 333 9.56 14.65 -15.03
C LEU A 333 9.43 14.09 -13.61
N VAL A 334 9.79 12.82 -13.41
CA VAL A 334 9.77 12.17 -12.09
C VAL A 334 10.75 12.83 -11.12
N PHE A 335 11.97 13.12 -11.58
CA PHE A 335 13.01 13.79 -10.77
C PHE A 335 12.56 15.19 -10.37
N LYS A 336 11.97 15.98 -11.29
CA LYS A 336 11.42 17.30 -10.98
C LYS A 336 10.24 17.22 -10.01
N CYS A 337 9.37 16.22 -10.14
CA CYS A 337 8.27 15.98 -9.19
C CYS A 337 8.82 15.71 -7.78
N ALA A 338 9.77 14.77 -7.66
CA ALA A 338 10.42 14.44 -6.40
C ALA A 338 11.18 15.64 -5.80
N LYS A 339 11.96 16.38 -6.60
CA LYS A 339 12.63 17.61 -6.17
C LYS A 339 11.63 18.64 -5.64
N GLY A 340 10.55 18.88 -6.38
CA GLY A 340 9.52 19.83 -5.99
C GLY A 340 8.90 19.47 -4.64
N PHE A 341 8.62 18.19 -4.43
CA PHE A 341 8.17 17.66 -3.15
C PHE A 341 9.22 17.87 -2.04
N MET A 342 10.48 17.51 -2.25
CA MET A 342 11.54 17.63 -1.22
C MET A 342 11.77 19.08 -0.78
N ILE A 343 11.62 20.04 -1.70
CA ILE A 343 11.68 21.47 -1.37
C ILE A 343 10.47 21.90 -0.54
N GLU A 344 9.29 21.39 -0.87
CA GLU A 344 8.04 21.69 -0.17
C GLU A 344 8.00 21.06 1.23
N SER A 345 8.43 19.80 1.38
CA SER A 345 8.43 19.08 2.64
C SER A 345 9.38 19.68 3.68
N ALA A 346 10.48 20.29 3.24
CA ALA A 346 11.39 21.02 4.13
C ALA A 346 10.70 22.18 4.88
N SER A 347 9.57 22.68 4.35
CA SER A 347 8.79 23.75 5.00
C SER A 347 7.74 23.24 5.99
N TRP A 348 7.43 21.93 6.00
CA TRP A 348 6.27 21.39 6.70
C TRP A 348 6.52 21.01 8.16
N GLY A 349 7.77 20.81 8.56
CA GLY A 349 8.13 20.34 9.90
C GLY A 349 7.68 18.89 10.13
N GLY A 350 8.62 17.95 10.16
CA GLY A 350 8.37 16.52 10.32
C GLY A 350 9.62 15.69 10.00
N ALA A 351 9.50 14.36 9.97
CA ALA A 351 10.59 13.53 9.48
C ALA A 351 10.79 13.75 7.97
N GLU A 352 11.99 14.19 7.64
CA GLU A 352 12.38 14.42 6.25
C GLU A 352 12.74 13.10 5.57
N LEU A 353 12.46 13.02 4.27
CA LEU A 353 12.88 11.89 3.45
C LEU A 353 14.40 11.90 3.31
N SER A 354 15.12 11.18 4.16
CA SER A 354 16.59 11.15 4.16
C SER A 354 17.19 10.60 2.86
N THR A 355 16.56 9.59 2.27
CA THR A 355 17.09 8.89 1.09
C THR A 355 16.00 8.64 0.06
N LEU A 356 16.21 9.16 -1.16
CA LEU A 356 15.37 8.90 -2.31
C LEU A 356 16.11 7.94 -3.25
N GLN A 357 15.51 6.80 -3.56
CA GLN A 357 16.05 5.84 -4.51
C GLN A 357 15.27 5.89 -5.82
N LEU A 358 15.99 6.04 -6.92
CA LEU A 358 15.48 6.11 -8.28
C LEU A 358 15.74 4.75 -8.92
N LEU A 359 14.67 3.95 -9.02
CA LEU A 359 14.74 2.60 -9.59
C LEU A 359 14.57 2.69 -11.11
N LEU A 360 15.56 2.16 -11.82
CA LEU A 360 15.52 1.91 -13.25
C LEU A 360 15.27 0.42 -13.50
N PRO A 361 14.60 0.06 -14.62
CA PRO A 361 14.43 -1.32 -15.03
C PRO A 361 15.77 -2.06 -15.13
N HIS A 362 15.80 -3.32 -14.70
CA HIS A 362 17.00 -4.16 -14.65
C HIS A 362 17.65 -4.40 -16.03
N ASP A 363 16.86 -4.32 -17.10
CA ASP A 363 17.22 -4.55 -18.50
C ASP A 363 17.67 -3.27 -19.23
N ILE A 364 17.92 -2.18 -18.50
CA ILE A 364 18.42 -0.92 -19.08
C ILE A 364 19.88 -1.05 -19.54
N SER A 365 20.23 -0.37 -20.64
CA SER A 365 21.62 -0.30 -21.10
C SER A 365 22.50 0.58 -20.20
N GLU A 366 23.79 0.24 -20.11
CA GLU A 366 24.78 0.98 -19.33
C GLU A 366 24.93 2.44 -19.79
N GLU A 367 24.88 2.67 -21.11
CA GLU A 367 24.93 4.02 -21.69
C GLU A 367 23.72 4.87 -21.26
N LEU A 368 22.52 4.29 -21.31
CA LEU A 368 21.30 4.99 -20.92
C LEU A 368 21.27 5.25 -19.42
N PHE A 369 21.68 4.28 -18.60
CA PHE A 369 21.85 4.45 -17.17
C PHE A 369 22.80 5.61 -16.84
N THR A 370 24.00 5.62 -17.44
CA THR A 370 24.98 6.69 -17.22
C THR A 370 24.41 8.05 -17.59
N THR A 371 23.65 8.11 -18.70
CA THR A 371 22.98 9.33 -19.14
C THR A 371 21.92 9.80 -18.13
N LEU A 372 21.08 8.90 -17.62
CA LEU A 372 20.05 9.20 -16.62
C LEU A 372 20.64 9.56 -15.25
N ALA A 373 21.72 8.88 -14.83
CA ALA A 373 22.46 9.19 -13.62
C ALA A 373 23.09 10.59 -13.70
N GLY A 374 23.69 10.93 -14.85
CA GLY A 374 24.21 12.28 -15.13
C GLY A 374 23.15 13.38 -15.09
N MET A 375 21.86 13.07 -15.24
CA MET A 375 20.78 14.04 -15.06
C MET A 375 20.50 14.36 -13.58
N VAL A 376 20.79 13.46 -12.65
CA VAL A 376 20.47 13.63 -11.23
C VAL A 376 21.14 14.90 -10.67
N PRO A 377 22.46 15.12 -10.80
CA PRO A 377 23.07 16.37 -10.35
C PRO A 377 22.46 17.61 -11.02
N ASN A 378 22.13 17.52 -12.31
CA ASN A 378 21.59 18.65 -13.08
C ASN A 378 20.19 19.05 -12.61
N VAL A 379 19.30 18.07 -12.40
CA VAL A 379 17.93 18.34 -11.95
C VAL A 379 17.95 18.80 -10.49
N PHE A 380 18.72 18.15 -9.62
CA PHE A 380 18.68 18.41 -8.18
C PHE A 380 19.62 19.53 -7.70
N ARG A 381 20.42 20.13 -8.58
CA ARG A 381 21.21 21.34 -8.24
C ARG A 381 20.28 22.46 -7.77
N VAL A 382 20.59 23.00 -6.59
CA VAL A 382 20.05 24.28 -6.12
C VAL A 382 20.95 25.38 -6.67
N ALA A 383 20.38 26.47 -7.17
CA ALA A 383 21.15 27.62 -7.62
C ALA A 383 22.14 28.05 -6.51
N ASN A 384 23.41 28.24 -6.89
CA ASN A 384 24.47 28.67 -5.97
C ASN A 384 23.97 29.84 -5.09
N PRO A 385 24.22 29.84 -3.78
CA PRO A 385 23.97 31.03 -2.98
C PRO A 385 24.78 32.18 -3.59
N LYS A 386 24.10 33.28 -3.95
CA LYS A 386 24.80 34.52 -4.34
C LYS A 386 25.63 34.95 -3.14
N ILE A 387 26.94 34.73 -3.22
CA ILE A 387 27.89 35.34 -2.31
C ILE A 387 27.77 36.84 -2.56
N LEU A 388 27.15 37.57 -1.62
CA LEU A 388 27.27 39.02 -1.56
C LEU A 388 28.74 39.31 -1.29
N VAL A 389 29.48 39.61 -2.36
CA VAL A 389 30.81 40.17 -2.24
C VAL A 389 30.59 41.60 -1.78
N ASP A 390 30.81 41.87 -0.49
CA ASP A 390 30.85 43.22 0.04
C ASP A 390 31.89 44.02 -0.74
N SER A 391 31.39 44.83 -1.66
CA SER A 391 32.18 45.72 -2.49
C SER A 391 32.42 47.00 -1.69
N ASN A 392 33.27 46.91 -0.67
CA ASN A 392 33.83 48.07 0.00
C ASN A 392 35.32 47.81 0.32
N LYS A 393 36.17 48.14 -0.65
CA LYS A 393 37.55 48.59 -0.42
C LYS A 393 37.86 49.73 -1.37
#